data_AF-A0A7Y5LTH4-F1
#
_entry.id   AF-A0A7Y5LTH4-F1
#
_cell.length_a   1.000
_cell.length_b   1.000
_cell.length_c   1.000
_cell.angle_alpha   90.00
_cell.angle_beta   90.00
_cell.angle_gamma   90.00
#
_symmetry.space_group_name_H-M   'P 1'
#
loop_
_entity.id
_entity.type
_entity.pdbx_description
1 polymer ?
#
loop_
_entity_poly.entity_id
_entity_poly.type
_entity_poly.pdbx_seq_one_letter_code
_entity_poly.pdbx_strand_id
1 'polypeptide(L)'
;MAALNGEADFKPFEVLDSAWVKTVAQYKDFYEIFKTYNPKGRLLIQTSHPWDEDLQKRFSELSKELNVEFVDLYDQTVIIPEYERRFPHDGHWSERIHRMSAEALSARIIIQ
;
A
#
# COMPACT_ATOMS: atom_id res chain seq x y z
N MET A 1 -28.86 -0.76 26.78
CA MET A 1 -27.97 -0.41 25.66
C MET A 1 -26.55 -0.62 26.14
N ALA A 2 -25.94 -1.75 25.80
CA ALA A 2 -24.55 -2.05 26.18
C ALA A 2 -23.62 -1.43 25.12
N ALA A 3 -22.69 -0.59 25.55
CA ALA A 3 -21.62 -0.07 24.72
C ALA A 3 -20.68 -1.21 24.34
N LEU A 4 -20.56 -1.49 23.05
CA LEU A 4 -19.53 -2.38 22.49
C LEU A 4 -18.22 -1.58 22.39
N ASN A 5 -17.59 -1.34 23.53
CA ASN A 5 -16.19 -0.92 23.58
C ASN A 5 -15.32 -2.15 23.38
N GLY A 6 -15.22 -2.60 22.13
CA GLY A 6 -14.21 -3.54 21.69
C GLY A 6 -13.20 -2.79 20.83
N GLU A 7 -12.37 -1.97 21.44
CA GLU A 7 -11.13 -1.54 20.80
C GLU A 7 -10.29 -2.79 20.61
N ALA A 8 -10.32 -3.37 19.41
CA ALA A 8 -9.36 -4.39 19.04
C ALA A 8 -7.99 -3.71 19.06
N ASP A 9 -7.17 -4.04 20.06
CA ASP A 9 -5.75 -3.69 20.15
C ASP A 9 -5.04 -4.19 18.87
N PHE A 10 -5.05 -3.38 17.82
CA PHE A 10 -4.32 -3.66 16.58
C PHE A 10 -2.87 -3.30 16.83
N LYS A 11 -2.03 -4.30 17.10
CA LYS A 11 -0.58 -4.10 17.09
C LYS A 11 -0.12 -3.95 15.64
N PRO A 12 0.65 -2.91 15.29
CA PRO A 12 1.29 -2.84 13.99
C PRO A 12 2.15 -4.11 13.81
N PHE A 13 1.92 -4.83 12.72
CA PHE A 13 2.72 -6.00 12.39
C PHE A 13 4.11 -5.53 11.97
N GLU A 14 5.13 -5.89 12.75
CA GLU A 14 6.52 -5.70 12.35
C GLU A 14 6.80 -6.56 11.11
N VAL A 15 7.27 -5.93 10.03
CA VAL A 15 7.68 -6.66 8.83
C VAL A 15 9.07 -7.23 9.04
N LEU A 16 9.11 -8.54 9.32
CA LEU A 16 10.37 -9.28 9.43
C LEU A 16 11.21 -9.13 8.15
N ASP A 17 12.52 -8.96 8.30
CA ASP A 17 13.44 -8.83 7.15
C ASP A 17 13.36 -10.03 6.20
N SER A 18 13.13 -11.23 6.71
CA SER A 18 12.93 -12.43 5.88
C SER A 18 11.65 -12.34 5.02
N ALA A 19 10.57 -11.76 5.56
CA ALA A 19 9.35 -11.51 4.80
C ALA A 19 9.57 -10.41 3.75
N TRP A 20 10.37 -9.38 4.08
CA TRP A 20 10.75 -8.35 3.13
C TRP A 20 11.56 -8.91 1.96
N VAL A 21 12.61 -9.70 2.21
CA VAL A 21 13.43 -10.33 1.16
C VAL A 21 12.56 -11.17 0.22
N LYS A 22 11.63 -11.95 0.78
CA LYS A 22 10.69 -12.75 -0.01
C LYS A 22 9.76 -11.86 -0.86
N THR A 23 9.25 -10.77 -0.29
CA THR A 23 8.37 -9.81 -0.98
C THR A 23 9.09 -9.15 -2.14
N VAL A 24 10.34 -8.71 -1.95
CA VAL A 24 11.17 -8.12 -3.01
C VAL A 24 11.41 -9.11 -4.14
N ALA A 25 11.73 -10.37 -3.84
CA ALA A 25 11.91 -11.40 -4.85
C ALA A 25 10.63 -11.60 -5.69
N GLN A 26 9.47 -11.63 -5.04
CA GLN A 26 8.18 -11.76 -5.72
C GLN A 26 7.87 -10.55 -6.63
N TYR A 27 8.18 -9.33 -6.21
CA TYR A 27 8.01 -8.14 -7.06
C TYR A 27 8.92 -8.17 -8.29
N LYS A 28 10.17 -8.64 -8.12
CA LYS A 28 11.12 -8.81 -9.23
C LYS A 28 10.61 -9.83 -10.23
N ASP A 29 10.22 -11.02 -9.75
CA ASP A 29 9.68 -12.07 -10.61
C ASP A 29 8.44 -11.60 -11.39
N PHE A 30 7.52 -10.91 -10.70
CA PHE A 30 6.33 -10.35 -11.33
C PHE A 30 6.68 -9.27 -12.36
N TYR A 31 7.61 -8.36 -12.05
CA TYR A 31 8.03 -7.31 -12.97
C TYR A 31 8.61 -7.88 -14.27
N GLU A 32 9.50 -8.86 -14.18
CA GLU A 32 10.09 -9.51 -15.36
C GLU A 32 9.03 -10.18 -16.25
N ILE A 33 8.09 -10.90 -15.64
CA ILE A 33 6.95 -11.50 -16.34
C ILE A 33 6.11 -10.39 -16.99
N PHE A 34 5.76 -9.34 -16.24
CA PHE A 34 4.96 -8.23 -16.74
C PHE A 34 5.61 -7.56 -17.96
N LYS A 35 6.92 -7.28 -17.92
CA LYS A 35 7.66 -6.65 -19.03
C LYS A 35 7.77 -7.56 -20.25
N THR A 36 7.82 -8.87 -20.06
CA THR A 36 7.78 -9.85 -21.16
C THR A 36 6.50 -9.70 -21.98
N TYR A 37 5.35 -9.55 -21.33
CA TYR A 37 4.05 -9.42 -22.01
C TYR A 37 3.66 -7.97 -22.33
N ASN A 38 4.19 -6.99 -21.59
CA ASN A 38 3.91 -5.56 -21.75
C ASN A 38 5.20 -4.73 -21.76
N PRO A 39 6.01 -4.77 -22.84
CA PRO A 39 7.30 -4.09 -22.89
C PRO A 39 7.24 -2.57 -22.70
N LYS A 40 6.11 -1.97 -23.09
CA LYS A 40 5.83 -0.53 -22.89
C LYS A 40 4.92 -0.25 -21.70
N GLY A 41 4.44 -1.30 -21.02
CA GLY A 41 3.61 -1.17 -19.85
C GLY A 41 4.39 -0.49 -18.71
N ARG A 42 3.68 0.35 -17.96
CA ARG A 42 4.12 0.94 -16.70
C ARG A 42 3.41 0.19 -15.58
N LEU A 43 4.17 -0.24 -14.58
CA LEU A 43 3.61 -0.87 -13.40
C LEU A 43 3.48 0.19 -12.30
N LEU A 44 2.28 0.31 -11.74
CA LEU A 44 2.00 1.11 -10.55
C LEU A 44 1.69 0.14 -9.41
N ILE A 45 2.39 0.27 -8.28
CA ILE A 45 2.15 -0.54 -7.08
C ILE A 45 1.59 0.39 -6.02
N GLN A 46 0.32 0.20 -5.66
CA GLN A 46 -0.29 0.99 -4.61
C GLN A 46 -0.03 0.38 -3.23
N THR A 47 0.38 1.21 -2.28
CA THR A 47 0.61 0.81 -0.89
C THR A 47 -0.19 1.69 0.06
N SER A 48 -0.79 1.09 1.08
CA SER A 48 -1.37 1.82 2.21
C SER A 48 -0.83 1.20 3.50
N HIS A 49 0.36 1.60 3.91
CA HIS A 49 0.94 1.11 5.16
C HIS A 49 1.09 2.26 6.15
N PRO A 50 -0.01 2.86 6.66
CA PRO A 50 0.06 3.96 7.62
C PRO A 50 0.65 3.58 8.99
N TRP A 51 1.23 2.38 9.11
CA TRP A 51 1.69 1.78 10.36
C TRP A 51 3.23 1.61 10.40
N ASP A 52 3.93 1.83 9.29
CA ASP A 52 5.37 1.60 9.21
C ASP A 52 6.01 2.58 8.20
N GLU A 53 6.69 3.60 8.72
CA GLU A 53 7.42 4.61 7.93
C GLU A 53 8.66 3.99 7.25
N ASP A 54 9.28 2.96 7.84
CA ASP A 54 10.43 2.29 7.25
C ASP A 54 10.05 1.54 5.98
N LEU A 55 8.80 1.03 5.88
CA LEU A 55 8.28 0.45 4.64
C LEU A 55 8.22 1.47 3.50
N GLN A 56 7.86 2.73 3.76
CA GLN A 56 7.84 3.76 2.72
C GLN A 56 9.25 3.92 2.13
N LYS A 57 10.28 4.01 2.99
CA LYS A 57 11.67 4.10 2.55
C LYS A 57 12.09 2.87 1.74
N ARG A 58 11.78 1.67 2.25
CA ARG A 58 12.07 0.39 1.58
C ARG A 58 11.40 0.29 0.20
N PHE A 59 10.15 0.72 0.06
CA PHE A 59 9.45 0.75 -1.24
C PHE A 59 10.01 1.82 -2.19
N SER A 60 10.40 3.00 -1.68
CA SER A 60 11.06 4.03 -2.48
C SER A 60 12.41 3.55 -3.04
N GLU A 61 13.19 2.77 -2.28
CA GLU A 61 14.42 2.15 -2.77
C GLU A 61 14.13 1.11 -3.86
N LEU A 62 13.12 0.25 -3.64
CA LEU A 62 12.69 -0.74 -4.63
C LEU A 62 12.16 -0.10 -5.93
N SER A 63 11.48 1.05 -5.84
CA SER A 63 11.00 1.86 -6.97
C SER A 63 12.11 2.39 -7.87
N LYS A 64 13.33 2.56 -7.32
CA LYS A 64 14.50 3.00 -8.09
C LYS A 64 15.18 1.82 -8.75
N GLU A 65 15.22 0.68 -8.06
CA GLU A 65 15.81 -0.56 -8.58
C GLU A 65 14.96 -1.16 -9.71
N LEU A 66 13.65 -1.25 -9.49
CA LEU A 66 12.68 -1.70 -10.48
C LEU A 66 12.02 -0.46 -11.05
N ASN A 67 11.99 -0.29 -12.37
CA ASN A 67 11.34 0.86 -13.01
C ASN A 67 9.79 0.79 -12.86
N VAL A 68 9.34 0.96 -11.62
CA VAL A 68 8.00 0.75 -11.09
C VAL A 68 7.72 1.92 -10.18
N GLU A 69 6.52 2.48 -10.26
CA GLU A 69 6.14 3.59 -9.40
C GLU A 69 5.29 3.08 -8.24
N PHE A 70 5.71 3.43 -7.04
CA PHE A 70 4.90 3.20 -5.84
C PHE A 70 3.96 4.38 -5.60
N VAL A 71 2.68 4.07 -5.50
CA VAL A 71 1.61 5.02 -5.18
C VAL A 71 1.32 4.87 -3.70
N ASP A 72 2.09 5.60 -2.89
CA ASP A 72 1.97 5.56 -1.45
C ASP A 72 0.88 6.52 -0.95
N LEU A 73 0.01 6.00 -0.09
CA LEU A 73 -1.06 6.73 0.56
C LEU A 73 -0.75 7.06 2.03
N TYR A 74 0.46 6.75 2.53
CA TYR A 74 0.86 6.93 3.94
C TYR A 74 0.45 8.29 4.51
N ASP A 75 0.96 9.40 3.94
CA ASP A 75 0.76 10.76 4.46
C ASP A 75 -0.73 11.14 4.55
N GLN A 76 -1.53 10.62 3.62
CA GLN A 76 -2.94 10.94 3.51
C GLN A 76 -3.78 10.09 4.46
N THR A 77 -3.33 8.86 4.75
CA THR A 77 -4.05 7.88 5.56
C THR A 77 -3.68 7.93 7.03
N VAL A 78 -2.46 8.35 7.37
CA VAL A 78 -1.98 8.45 8.76
C VAL A 78 -2.77 9.47 9.58
N ILE A 79 -3.33 10.50 8.95
CA ILE A 79 -4.17 11.53 9.60
C ILE A 79 -5.62 11.10 9.83
N ILE A 80 -6.06 10.00 9.21
CA ILE A 80 -7.43 9.48 9.34
C ILE A 80 -7.48 8.62 10.60
N PRO A 81 -8.48 8.75 11.49
CA PRO A 81 -8.62 7.85 12.64
C PRO A 81 -8.72 6.38 12.20
N GLU A 82 -8.11 5.45 12.94
CA GLU A 82 -8.02 4.05 12.52
C GLU A 82 -9.39 3.42 12.20
N TYR A 83 -10.40 3.70 13.03
CA TYR A 83 -11.77 3.19 12.85
C TYR A 83 -12.46 3.70 11.58
N GLU A 84 -11.95 4.77 10.96
CA GLU A 84 -12.43 5.29 9.67
C GLU A 84 -11.64 4.74 8.47
N ARG A 85 -10.47 4.14 8.69
CA ARG A 85 -9.62 3.61 7.59
C ARG A 85 -10.14 2.28 7.05
N ARG A 86 -10.88 1.53 7.87
CA ARG A 86 -11.31 0.16 7.57
C ARG A 86 -12.81 0.01 7.83
N PHE A 87 -13.39 -1.08 7.36
CA PHE A 87 -14.74 -1.44 7.76
C PHE A 87 -14.75 -1.96 9.22
N PRO A 88 -15.81 -1.72 10.02
CA PRO A 88 -15.80 -2.00 11.47
C PRO A 88 -15.53 -3.45 11.89
N HIS A 89 -15.79 -4.42 11.01
CA HIS A 89 -15.57 -5.85 11.25
C HIS A 89 -14.72 -6.49 10.16
N ASP A 90 -14.07 -5.67 9.34
CA ASP A 90 -13.39 -6.12 8.15
C ASP A 90 -12.11 -5.30 7.93
N GLY A 91 -10.99 -6.01 7.79
CA GLY A 91 -9.67 -5.42 7.57
C GLY A 91 -9.52 -4.70 6.23
N HIS A 92 -10.49 -4.84 5.32
CA HIS A 92 -10.52 -4.09 4.06
C HIS A 92 -10.69 -2.58 4.29
N TRP A 93 -10.22 -1.82 3.30
CA TRP A 93 -10.33 -0.37 3.26
C TRP A 93 -11.78 0.11 3.31
N SER A 94 -12.00 1.20 4.02
CA SER A 94 -13.27 1.91 3.97
C SER A 94 -13.50 2.58 2.61
N GLU A 95 -14.74 3.00 2.33
CA GLU A 95 -15.07 3.77 1.12
C GLU A 95 -14.16 5.00 0.96
N ARG A 96 -13.84 5.68 2.07
CA ARG A 96 -12.96 6.85 2.09
C ARG A 96 -11.57 6.52 1.57
N ILE A 97 -10.98 5.42 2.03
CA ILE A 97 -9.64 4.98 1.58
C ILE A 97 -9.68 4.51 0.12
N HIS A 98 -10.75 3.82 -0.30
CA HIS A 98 -10.94 3.46 -1.70
C HIS A 98 -11.00 4.69 -2.62
N ARG A 99 -11.71 5.75 -2.21
CA ARG A 99 -11.78 7.01 -2.97
C ARG A 99 -10.41 7.68 -3.09
N MET A 100 -9.67 7.78 -1.99
CA MET A 100 -8.31 8.34 -1.98
C MET A 100 -7.34 7.55 -2.87
N SER A 101 -7.43 6.22 -2.83
CA SER A 101 -6.70 5.33 -3.72
C SER A 101 -6.99 5.64 -5.19
N ALA A 102 -8.27 5.72 -5.57
CA ALA A 102 -8.67 6.00 -6.94
C ALA A 102 -8.17 7.38 -7.41
N GLU A 103 -8.27 8.41 -6.58
CA GLU A 103 -7.76 9.75 -6.88
C GLU A 103 -6.24 9.76 -7.07
N ALA A 104 -5.49 9.09 -6.17
CA ALA A 104 -4.05 9.00 -6.24
C ALA A 104 -3.56 8.27 -7.49
N LEU A 105 -4.21 7.17 -7.88
CA LEU A 105 -3.94 6.46 -9.12
C LEU A 105 -4.29 7.32 -10.34
N SER A 106 -5.47 7.93 -10.34
CA SER A 106 -5.95 8.77 -11.45
C SER A 106 -4.97 9.91 -11.76
N ALA A 107 -4.43 10.58 -10.73
CA ALA A 107 -3.44 11.63 -10.91
C ALA A 107 -2.18 11.17 -11.66
N ARG A 108 -1.79 9.90 -11.51
CA ARG A 108 -0.57 9.33 -12.13
C ARG A 108 -0.80 8.76 -13.52
N ILE A 109 -2.06 8.43 -13.81
CA ILE A 109 -2.49 7.95 -15.13
C ILE A 109 -2.79 9.12 -16.07
N ILE A 110 -3.40 10.21 -15.56
CA ILE A 110 -3.88 11.34 -16.37
C ILE A 110 -2.79 12.39 -16.65
N ILE A 111 -1.82 12.58 -15.76
CA ILE A 111 -0.69 13.48 -16.00
C ILE A 111 0.27 12.78 -16.99
N GLN A 112 0.00 12.97 -18.28
CA GLN A 112 0.86 12.68 -19.42
C GLN A 112 1.13 13.97 -20.20
#